data_AF-A0AAE4ZIA0-F1
#
_entry.id   AF-A0AAE4ZIA0-F1
#
_cell.length_a   1.000
_cell.length_b   1.000
_cell.length_c   1.000
_cell.angle_alpha   90.00
_cell.angle_beta   90.00
_cell.angle_gamma   90.00
#
_symmetry.space_group_name_H-M   'P 1'
#
loop_
_entity.id
_entity.type
_entity.pdbx_description
1 polymer ?
#
loop_
_entity_poly.entity_id
_entity_poly.type
_entity_poly.pdbx_seq_one_letter_code
_entity_poly.pdbx_strand_id
1 'polypeptide(L)'
;MAPEPPASNPRPATVVVTHRLRPGADADFRRWQGEVDSAAATFVGFLGSEMVPPSMGDSEWSVVYSFDSLDHLRAWLDSGRRRKLVDGGAALFAETPTQNVLPENASEAVTVVVSHPPVPGREPEFVAWQHRITDAEKTFPGFRGSEWHPPIPGVQDDWTILFTFDSQADLDRWLGSPERAALLAEGQEFRDFTVRPIPSPYGSWFSAGGAGEAKVPSWKTALSVLVGLYPLVVVLTITIDELWPDAPLWASLLIGNIASVCLLTWVVMPVVTRVLRFWLEPGDASSGRVDTIGLVVSVGFLAVAAVVFWLATTVVWSLP
;
A
#
# COMPACT_ATOMS: atom_id res chain seq x y z
N MET A 1 25.71 26.99 25.89
CA MET A 1 25.04 25.69 26.08
C MET A 1 23.85 25.71 25.13
N ALA A 2 23.97 25.05 23.98
CA ALA A 2 22.87 24.98 23.01
C ALA A 2 21.76 24.07 23.58
N PRO A 3 20.48 24.40 23.37
CA PRO A 3 19.39 23.53 23.82
C PRO A 3 19.46 22.18 23.10
N GLU A 4 19.34 21.11 23.88
CA GLU A 4 19.21 19.74 23.41
C GLU A 4 18.04 19.64 22.41
N PRO A 5 18.21 18.96 21.27
CA PRO A 5 17.10 18.70 20.35
C PRO A 5 16.01 17.89 21.08
N PRO A 6 14.72 18.16 20.81
CA PRO A 6 13.63 17.44 21.46
C PRO A 6 13.75 15.94 21.22
N ALA A 7 13.53 15.16 22.28
CA ALA A 7 13.53 13.69 22.22
C ALA A 7 12.66 13.23 21.04
N SER A 8 13.27 12.49 20.12
CA SER A 8 12.61 11.87 18.97
C SER A 8 11.42 11.05 19.47
N ASN A 9 10.21 11.34 18.97
CA ASN A 9 9.07 10.46 19.17
C ASN A 9 9.49 9.01 18.85
N PRO A 10 9.24 8.03 19.73
CA PRO A 10 9.51 6.63 19.43
C PRO A 10 8.73 6.23 18.17
N ARG A 11 9.45 5.73 17.17
CA ARG A 11 8.89 5.32 15.87
C ARG A 11 8.81 3.80 15.81
N PRO A 12 7.67 3.22 15.43
CA PRO A 12 7.51 1.77 15.40
C PRO A 12 8.56 1.08 14.51
N ALA A 13 8.88 -0.16 14.85
CA ALA A 13 9.86 -0.95 14.15
C ALA A 13 9.35 -2.38 14.02
N THR A 14 9.51 -2.97 12.83
CA THR A 14 9.07 -4.32 12.54
C THR A 14 10.27 -5.19 12.22
N VAL A 15 10.24 -6.48 12.57
CA VAL A 15 11.23 -7.46 12.10
C VAL A 15 10.49 -8.62 11.45
N VAL A 16 10.93 -9.01 10.26
CA VAL A 16 10.46 -10.20 9.56
C VAL A 16 11.54 -11.28 9.69
N VAL A 17 11.12 -12.47 10.08
CA VAL A 17 11.99 -13.63 10.22
C VAL A 17 11.46 -14.73 9.30
N THR A 18 12.28 -15.14 8.34
CA THR A 18 11.93 -16.19 7.39
C THR A 18 12.63 -17.49 7.80
N HIS A 19 11.87 -18.57 7.84
CA HIS A 19 12.28 -19.88 8.35
C HIS A 19 12.05 -20.96 7.30
N ARG A 20 13.11 -21.64 6.88
CA ARG A 20 12.98 -22.87 6.10
C ARG A 20 12.98 -24.09 7.02
N LEU A 21 11.85 -24.79 7.11
CA LEU A 21 11.68 -25.90 8.03
C LEU A 21 12.23 -27.21 7.46
N ARG A 22 12.62 -28.13 8.35
CA ARG A 22 12.86 -29.53 7.97
C ARG A 22 11.53 -30.24 7.67
N PRO A 23 11.51 -31.23 6.77
CA PRO A 23 10.29 -31.99 6.48
C PRO A 23 9.67 -32.59 7.75
N GLY A 24 8.39 -32.31 8.00
CA GLY A 24 7.63 -32.84 9.14
C GLY A 24 7.79 -32.06 10.45
N ALA A 25 8.51 -30.93 10.46
CA ALA A 25 8.71 -30.11 11.65
C ALA A 25 7.56 -29.09 11.91
N ASP A 26 6.52 -29.05 11.08
CA ASP A 26 5.47 -28.03 11.08
C ASP A 26 4.76 -27.88 12.43
N ALA A 27 4.39 -29.00 13.07
CA ALA A 27 3.67 -28.98 14.34
C ALA A 27 4.56 -28.50 15.49
N ASP A 28 5.82 -28.94 15.51
CA ASP A 28 6.80 -28.53 16.52
C ASP A 28 7.23 -27.09 16.32
N PHE A 29 7.34 -26.62 15.07
CA PHE A 29 7.56 -25.22 14.72
C PHE A 29 6.44 -24.34 15.25
N ARG A 30 5.16 -24.67 15.02
CA ARG A 30 4.04 -23.85 15.54
C ARG A 30 4.05 -23.77 17.06
N ARG A 31 4.38 -24.87 17.76
CA ARG A 31 4.52 -24.87 19.22
C ARG A 31 5.66 -23.97 19.66
N TRP A 32 6.85 -24.17 19.10
CA TRP A 32 8.03 -23.36 19.38
C TRP A 32 7.77 -21.87 19.11
N GLN A 33 7.15 -21.56 17.97
CA GLN A 33 6.82 -20.20 17.57
C GLN A 33 5.84 -19.53 18.55
N GLY A 34 4.85 -20.27 19.05
CA GLY A 34 3.96 -19.78 20.11
C GLY A 34 4.69 -19.45 21.41
N GLU A 35 5.76 -20.17 21.77
CA GLU A 35 6.61 -19.84 22.92
C GLU A 35 7.44 -18.57 22.68
N VAL A 36 7.93 -18.37 21.46
CA VAL A 36 8.65 -17.15 21.06
C VAL A 36 7.71 -15.95 21.07
N ASP A 37 6.51 -16.07 20.52
CA ASP A 37 5.50 -15.01 20.50
C ASP A 37 5.05 -14.62 21.91
N SER A 38 4.80 -15.62 22.77
CA SER A 38 4.46 -15.39 24.17
C SER A 38 5.59 -14.68 24.92
N ALA A 39 6.85 -14.97 24.60
CA ALA A 39 7.99 -14.28 25.18
C ALA A 39 8.13 -12.86 24.64
N ALA A 40 7.97 -12.63 23.33
CA ALA A 40 8.01 -11.31 22.72
C ALA A 40 6.94 -10.37 23.30
N ALA A 41 5.74 -10.90 23.56
CA ALA A 41 4.62 -10.16 24.15
C ALA A 41 4.87 -9.61 25.57
N THR A 42 5.91 -10.10 26.26
CA THR A 42 6.31 -9.58 27.58
C THR A 42 7.25 -8.37 27.51
N PHE A 43 7.78 -8.04 26.33
CA PHE A 43 8.69 -6.91 26.16
C PHE A 43 7.91 -5.61 26.00
N VAL A 44 8.46 -4.54 26.58
CA VAL A 44 7.89 -3.19 26.47
C VAL A 44 7.81 -2.80 25.00
N GLY A 45 6.71 -2.17 24.61
CA GLY A 45 6.52 -1.67 23.25
C GLY A 45 6.09 -2.72 22.23
N PHE A 46 5.81 -3.97 22.61
CA PHE A 46 5.29 -4.98 21.69
C PHE A 46 3.90 -4.61 21.15
N LEU A 47 3.76 -4.56 19.83
CA LEU A 47 2.50 -4.24 19.13
C LEU A 47 1.78 -5.49 18.62
N GLY A 48 2.52 -6.55 18.27
CA GLY A 48 1.94 -7.80 17.79
C GLY A 48 2.93 -8.69 17.05
N SER A 49 2.53 -9.94 16.85
CA SER A 49 3.21 -10.89 15.96
C SER A 49 2.21 -11.58 15.05
N GLU A 50 2.63 -11.85 13.81
CA GLU A 50 1.84 -12.55 12.81
C GLU A 50 2.71 -13.63 12.15
N MET A 51 2.15 -14.84 12.03
CA MET A 51 2.79 -15.96 11.35
C MET A 51 2.11 -16.18 10.00
N VAL A 52 2.89 -16.09 8.94
CA VAL A 52 2.47 -16.32 7.55
C VAL A 52 2.96 -17.71 7.13
N PRO A 53 2.05 -18.65 6.83
CA PRO A 53 2.42 -19.99 6.37
C PRO A 53 3.04 -19.94 4.96
N PRO A 54 3.82 -20.97 4.57
CA PRO A 54 4.38 -21.07 3.23
C PRO A 54 3.28 -21.10 2.18
N SER A 55 3.55 -20.44 1.07
CA SER A 55 2.72 -20.49 -0.13
C SER A 55 2.86 -21.86 -0.79
N MET A 56 1.83 -22.33 -1.52
CA MET A 56 1.84 -23.65 -2.18
C MET A 56 3.08 -23.84 -3.09
N GLY A 57 4.00 -24.74 -2.69
CA GLY A 57 5.25 -25.03 -3.40
C GLY A 57 6.52 -24.52 -2.71
N ASP A 58 6.38 -23.67 -1.70
CA ASP A 58 7.47 -23.18 -0.85
C ASP A 58 7.49 -23.90 0.50
N SER A 59 8.64 -23.94 1.17
CA SER A 59 8.81 -24.46 2.54
C SER A 59 9.22 -23.35 3.53
N GLU A 60 9.16 -22.09 3.11
CA GLU A 60 9.51 -20.92 3.90
C GLU A 60 8.31 -20.37 4.68
N TRP A 61 8.42 -20.38 6.00
CA TRP A 61 7.49 -19.74 6.93
C TRP A 61 8.00 -18.35 7.26
N SER A 62 7.13 -17.34 7.26
CA SER A 62 7.51 -15.97 7.65
C SER A 62 6.82 -15.56 8.94
N VAL A 63 7.55 -14.91 9.84
CA VAL A 63 7.04 -14.40 11.10
C VAL A 63 7.38 -12.94 11.23
N VAL A 64 6.36 -12.11 11.44
CA VAL A 64 6.48 -10.65 11.56
C VAL A 64 6.28 -10.26 13.01
N TYR A 65 7.20 -9.48 13.58
CA TYR A 65 7.08 -8.89 14.91
C TYR A 65 7.11 -7.37 14.82
N SER A 66 6.18 -6.70 15.49
CA SER A 66 6.08 -5.23 15.48
C SER A 66 6.23 -4.67 16.89
N PHE A 67 7.00 -3.59 17.02
CA PHE A 67 7.24 -2.84 18.24
C PHE A 67 7.01 -1.34 18.02
N ASP A 68 6.71 -0.58 19.07
CA ASP A 68 6.48 0.87 19.04
C ASP A 68 7.78 1.71 18.90
N SER A 69 8.95 1.07 19.07
CA SER A 69 10.25 1.70 18.90
C SER A 69 11.33 0.71 18.44
N LEU A 70 12.31 1.20 17.69
CA LEU A 70 13.49 0.43 17.32
C LEU A 70 14.31 -0.03 18.54
N ASP A 71 14.36 0.79 19.59
CA ASP A 71 15.09 0.46 20.81
C ASP A 71 14.42 -0.68 21.59
N HIS A 72 13.09 -0.70 21.64
CA HIS A 72 12.32 -1.80 22.20
C HIS A 72 12.46 -3.09 21.36
N LEU A 73 12.44 -2.97 20.03
CA LEU A 73 12.71 -4.11 19.15
C LEU A 73 14.13 -4.67 19.37
N ARG A 74 15.15 -3.81 19.45
CA ARG A 74 16.54 -4.23 19.75
C ARG A 74 16.64 -4.92 21.10
N ALA A 75 15.97 -4.39 22.13
CA ALA A 75 15.94 -5.00 23.45
C ALA A 75 15.38 -6.44 23.41
N TRP A 76 14.37 -6.70 22.58
CA TRP A 76 13.86 -8.05 22.32
C TRP A 76 14.88 -8.92 21.57
N LEU A 77 15.41 -8.41 20.45
CA LEU A 77 16.33 -9.14 19.57
C LEU A 77 17.62 -9.57 20.29
N ASP A 78 18.15 -8.69 21.15
CA ASP A 78 19.36 -8.88 21.94
C ASP A 78 19.08 -9.51 23.31
N SER A 79 17.84 -9.95 23.57
CA SER A 79 17.50 -10.54 24.85
C SER A 79 18.09 -11.95 25.01
N GLY A 80 18.60 -12.24 26.21
CA GLY A 80 19.02 -13.60 26.57
C GLY A 80 17.85 -14.60 26.57
N ARG A 81 16.61 -14.11 26.69
CA ARG A 81 15.39 -14.91 26.59
C ARG A 81 15.17 -15.38 25.16
N ARG A 82 15.24 -14.49 24.17
CA ARG A 82 15.15 -14.83 22.74
C ARG A 82 16.27 -15.77 22.33
N ARG A 83 17.52 -15.50 22.71
CA ARG A 83 18.66 -16.39 22.39
C ARG A 83 18.40 -17.83 22.83
N LYS A 84 17.99 -18.05 24.08
CA LYS A 84 17.66 -19.40 24.59
C LYS A 84 16.55 -20.09 23.79
N LEU A 85 15.53 -19.34 23.35
CA LEU A 85 14.43 -19.89 22.56
C LEU A 85 14.87 -20.24 21.14
N VAL A 86 15.67 -19.37 20.51
CA VAL A 86 16.24 -19.62 19.17
C VAL A 86 17.20 -20.82 19.21
N ASP A 87 18.06 -20.91 20.22
CA ASP A 87 18.97 -22.06 20.41
C ASP A 87 18.19 -23.36 20.61
N GLY A 88 17.09 -23.33 21.37
CA GLY A 88 16.21 -24.48 21.58
C GLY A 88 15.45 -24.93 20.33
N GLY A 89 15.17 -24.00 19.40
CA GLY A 89 14.48 -24.28 18.13
C GLY A 89 15.40 -24.65 16.97
N ALA A 90 16.72 -24.56 17.13
CA ALA A 90 17.68 -24.70 16.03
C ALA A 90 17.56 -26.03 15.25
N ALA A 91 17.11 -27.10 15.91
CA ALA A 91 16.92 -28.41 15.27
C ALA A 91 15.73 -28.46 14.28
N LEU A 92 14.81 -27.49 14.33
CA LEU A 92 13.61 -27.43 13.49
C LEU A 92 13.91 -26.89 12.08
N PHE A 93 15.00 -26.14 11.92
CA PHE A 93 15.32 -25.44 10.68
C PHE A 93 16.27 -26.24 9.80
N ALA A 94 16.04 -26.17 8.49
CA ALA A 94 16.92 -26.72 7.46
C ALA A 94 18.11 -25.77 7.20
N GLU A 95 17.88 -24.46 7.32
CA GLU A 95 18.84 -23.38 7.10
C GLU A 95 18.78 -22.36 8.24
N THR A 96 19.79 -21.50 8.36
CA THR A 96 19.75 -20.41 9.33
C THR A 96 18.62 -19.43 8.96
N PRO A 97 17.71 -19.10 9.89
CA PRO A 97 16.63 -18.16 9.60
C PRO A 97 17.17 -16.79 9.15
N THR A 98 16.59 -16.24 8.10
CA THR A 98 16.92 -14.89 7.64
C THR A 98 16.13 -13.88 8.46
N GLN A 99 16.80 -12.91 9.07
CA GLN A 99 16.18 -11.89 9.90
C GLN A 99 16.36 -10.51 9.27
N ASN A 100 15.26 -9.87 8.90
CA ASN A 100 15.24 -8.54 8.29
C ASN A 100 14.54 -7.55 9.23
N VAL A 101 15.29 -6.58 9.76
CA VAL A 101 14.73 -5.51 10.60
C VAL A 101 14.32 -4.34 9.72
N LEU A 102 13.04 -3.98 9.78
CA LEU A 102 12.38 -2.91 9.05
C LEU A 102 12.08 -1.72 10.00
N PRO A 103 12.96 -0.71 10.08
CA PRO A 103 12.58 0.58 10.66
C PRO A 103 11.55 1.30 9.76
N GLU A 104 10.65 2.10 10.35
CA GLU A 104 9.50 2.78 9.70
C GLU A 104 9.86 3.86 8.64
N ASN A 105 10.77 3.58 7.71
CA ASN A 105 10.70 4.22 6.38
C ASN A 105 9.69 3.49 5.47
N ALA A 106 8.84 2.62 6.04
CA ALA A 106 7.88 1.79 5.33
C ALA A 106 6.71 2.55 4.69
N SER A 107 6.53 3.86 4.94
CA SER A 107 5.50 4.63 4.22
C SER A 107 5.85 4.91 2.76
N GLU A 108 7.10 4.68 2.34
CA GLU A 108 7.58 4.92 0.97
C GLU A 108 7.90 3.64 0.20
N ALA A 109 7.75 2.47 0.82
CA ALA A 109 8.04 1.21 0.18
C ALA A 109 7.10 0.96 -1.00
N VAL A 110 7.68 0.53 -2.11
CA VAL A 110 6.94 0.34 -3.37
C VAL A 110 7.00 -1.11 -3.76
N THR A 111 5.83 -1.74 -3.86
CA THR A 111 5.66 -3.10 -4.38
C THR A 111 5.16 -3.03 -5.81
N VAL A 112 5.86 -3.70 -6.71
CA VAL A 112 5.48 -3.85 -8.11
C VAL A 112 4.90 -5.23 -8.33
N VAL A 113 3.80 -5.31 -9.07
CA VAL A 113 3.19 -6.57 -9.52
C VAL A 113 3.28 -6.65 -11.04
N VAL A 114 3.73 -7.80 -11.53
CA VAL A 114 3.88 -8.10 -12.95
C VAL A 114 3.08 -9.35 -13.24
N SER A 115 2.14 -9.24 -14.18
CA SER A 115 1.41 -10.39 -14.71
C SER A 115 2.09 -10.85 -15.99
N HIS A 116 2.39 -12.14 -16.07
CA HIS A 116 3.06 -12.74 -17.20
C HIS A 116 2.27 -13.96 -17.69
N PRO A 117 1.85 -14.02 -18.96
CA PRO A 117 1.10 -15.14 -19.51
C PRO A 117 1.80 -16.47 -19.30
N PRO A 118 1.04 -17.59 -19.26
CA PRO A 118 1.64 -18.90 -19.17
C PRO A 118 2.54 -19.15 -20.38
N VAL A 119 3.60 -19.95 -20.17
CA VAL A 119 4.60 -20.32 -21.19
C VAL A 119 4.57 -21.84 -21.38
N PRO A 120 3.55 -22.39 -22.06
CA PRO A 120 3.29 -23.82 -22.08
C PRO A 120 4.48 -24.61 -22.63
N GLY A 121 4.99 -25.55 -21.85
CA GLY A 121 6.10 -26.43 -22.24
C GLY A 121 7.49 -25.80 -22.13
N ARG A 122 7.62 -24.57 -21.62
CA ARG A 122 8.89 -23.89 -21.34
C ARG A 122 8.95 -23.33 -19.91
N GLU A 123 8.09 -23.80 -19.02
CA GLU A 123 8.02 -23.36 -17.62
C GLU A 123 9.36 -23.47 -16.87
N PRO A 124 10.16 -24.54 -17.03
CA PRO A 124 11.46 -24.63 -16.36
C PRO A 124 12.46 -23.56 -16.83
N GLU A 125 12.43 -23.21 -18.12
CA GLU A 125 13.31 -22.19 -18.69
C GLU A 125 12.93 -20.78 -18.21
N PHE A 126 11.63 -20.53 -18.11
CA PHE A 126 11.08 -19.29 -17.56
C PHE A 126 11.40 -19.13 -16.08
N VAL A 127 11.24 -20.17 -15.27
CA VAL A 127 11.59 -20.16 -13.84
C VAL A 127 13.09 -19.91 -13.66
N ALA A 128 13.95 -20.57 -14.45
CA ALA A 128 15.39 -20.34 -14.40
C ALA A 128 15.77 -18.89 -14.79
N TRP A 129 15.09 -18.31 -15.77
CA TRP A 129 15.26 -16.91 -16.14
C TRP A 129 14.79 -15.96 -15.02
N GLN A 130 13.62 -16.21 -14.42
CA GLN A 130 13.09 -15.42 -13.31
C GLN A 130 14.02 -15.45 -12.10
N HIS A 131 14.63 -16.60 -11.77
CA HIS A 131 15.62 -16.69 -10.70
C HIS A 131 16.84 -15.78 -10.95
N ARG A 132 17.33 -15.69 -12.19
CA ARG A 132 18.44 -14.78 -12.53
C ARG A 132 18.05 -13.31 -12.38
N ILE A 133 16.80 -12.96 -12.71
CA ILE A 133 16.26 -11.62 -12.46
C ILE A 133 16.23 -11.35 -10.95
N THR A 134 15.64 -12.23 -10.16
CA THR A 134 15.58 -12.09 -8.70
C THR A 134 16.97 -12.01 -8.06
N ASP A 135 17.95 -12.77 -8.56
CA ASP A 135 19.31 -12.72 -8.04
C ASP A 135 20.01 -11.39 -8.36
N ALA A 136 19.73 -10.80 -9.52
CA ALA A 136 20.15 -9.44 -9.83
C ALA A 136 19.42 -8.40 -8.97
N GLU A 137 18.10 -8.53 -8.79
CA GLU A 137 17.27 -7.64 -7.96
C GLU A 137 17.80 -7.53 -6.52
N LYS A 138 18.18 -8.66 -5.92
CA LYS A 138 18.75 -8.74 -4.57
C LYS A 138 20.01 -7.91 -4.37
N THR A 139 20.74 -7.59 -5.45
CA THR A 139 21.96 -6.78 -5.37
C THR A 139 21.69 -5.29 -5.34
N PHE A 140 20.47 -4.85 -5.63
CA PHE A 140 20.14 -3.44 -5.69
C PHE A 140 19.84 -2.88 -4.28
N PRO A 141 20.32 -1.66 -3.97
CA PRO A 141 19.97 -0.99 -2.73
C PRO A 141 18.45 -0.85 -2.59
N GLY A 142 17.96 -1.08 -1.39
CA GLY A 142 16.54 -0.96 -1.09
C GLY A 142 15.70 -2.18 -1.44
N PHE A 143 16.26 -3.25 -2.01
CA PHE A 143 15.49 -4.47 -2.28
C PHE A 143 15.00 -5.11 -0.96
N ARG A 144 13.68 -5.34 -0.85
CA ARG A 144 13.05 -5.95 0.33
C ARG A 144 12.67 -7.41 0.13
N GLY A 145 12.32 -7.80 -1.08
CA GLY A 145 11.88 -9.15 -1.38
C GLY A 145 11.18 -9.25 -2.73
N SER A 146 11.15 -10.47 -3.26
CA SER A 146 10.45 -10.81 -4.49
C SER A 146 9.76 -12.16 -4.33
N GLU A 147 8.52 -12.25 -4.78
CA GLU A 147 7.71 -13.47 -4.78
C GLU A 147 7.17 -13.70 -6.18
N TRP A 148 6.94 -14.94 -6.56
CA TRP A 148 6.32 -15.26 -7.83
C TRP A 148 5.40 -16.46 -7.68
N HIS A 149 4.26 -16.41 -8.36
CA HIS A 149 3.17 -17.38 -8.26
C HIS A 149 2.85 -17.93 -9.65
N PRO A 150 2.83 -19.27 -9.82
CA PRO A 150 2.44 -19.89 -11.08
C PRO A 150 0.94 -19.70 -11.38
N PRO A 151 0.54 -19.81 -12.67
CA PRO A 151 -0.86 -19.89 -13.07
C PRO A 151 -1.58 -21.05 -12.38
N ILE A 152 -2.81 -20.80 -11.93
CA ILE A 152 -3.74 -21.77 -11.37
C ILE A 152 -4.95 -21.88 -12.31
N PRO A 153 -5.13 -23.01 -13.04
CA PRO A 153 -6.22 -23.17 -14.00
C PRO A 153 -7.59 -22.86 -13.39
N GLY A 154 -8.31 -21.89 -13.98
CA GLY A 154 -9.65 -21.48 -13.55
C GLY A 154 -9.71 -20.50 -12.36
N VAL A 155 -8.56 -20.06 -11.84
CA VAL A 155 -8.46 -19.07 -10.75
C VAL A 155 -7.53 -17.92 -11.14
N GLN A 156 -6.37 -18.23 -11.73
CA GLN A 156 -5.35 -17.27 -12.14
C GLN A 156 -4.65 -17.79 -13.40
N ASP A 157 -4.93 -17.20 -14.55
CA ASP A 157 -4.42 -17.75 -15.82
C ASP A 157 -2.96 -17.32 -16.11
N ASP A 158 -2.45 -16.30 -15.42
CA ASP A 158 -1.11 -15.72 -15.61
C ASP A 158 -0.17 -16.01 -14.43
N TRP A 159 1.13 -16.04 -14.66
CA TRP A 159 2.14 -15.91 -13.62
C TRP A 159 2.03 -14.53 -12.98
N THR A 160 2.07 -14.46 -11.65
CA THR A 160 2.12 -13.19 -10.92
C THR A 160 3.45 -13.06 -10.22
N ILE A 161 4.21 -12.02 -10.53
CA ILE A 161 5.51 -11.72 -9.92
C ILE A 161 5.36 -10.44 -9.12
N LEU A 162 5.81 -10.45 -7.87
CA LEU A 162 5.80 -9.32 -6.96
C LEU A 162 7.24 -9.02 -6.54
N PHE A 163 7.62 -7.75 -6.48
CA PHE A 163 8.90 -7.35 -5.89
C PHE A 163 8.78 -5.99 -5.22
N THR A 164 9.48 -5.81 -4.10
CA THR A 164 9.34 -4.65 -3.23
C THR A 164 10.67 -3.95 -2.99
N PHE A 165 10.66 -2.62 -3.07
CA PHE A 165 11.78 -1.76 -2.75
C PHE A 165 11.47 -0.79 -1.59
N ASP A 166 12.50 -0.33 -0.90
CA ASP A 166 12.46 0.60 0.23
C ASP A 166 11.86 1.97 -0.15
N SER A 167 12.09 2.41 -1.39
CA SER A 167 11.62 3.70 -1.91
C SER A 167 11.35 3.64 -3.42
N GLN A 168 10.58 4.60 -3.93
CA GLN A 168 10.40 4.78 -5.38
C GLN A 168 11.72 5.04 -6.10
N ALA A 169 12.65 5.78 -5.48
CA ALA A 169 13.94 6.09 -6.09
C ALA A 169 14.83 4.83 -6.26
N ASP A 170 14.75 3.89 -5.32
CA ASP A 170 15.45 2.62 -5.41
C ASP A 170 14.83 1.70 -6.47
N LEU A 171 13.50 1.70 -6.55
CA LEU A 171 12.77 1.02 -7.64
C LEU A 171 13.16 1.59 -9.02
N ASP A 172 13.17 2.91 -9.18
CA ASP A 172 13.49 3.56 -10.47
C ASP A 172 14.93 3.24 -10.89
N ARG A 173 15.85 3.14 -9.92
CA ARG A 173 17.24 2.71 -10.16
C ARG A 173 17.30 1.28 -10.69
N TRP A 174 16.53 0.35 -10.13
CA TRP A 174 16.41 -1.02 -10.65
C TRP A 174 15.79 -1.04 -12.04
N LEU A 175 14.65 -0.36 -12.23
CA LEU A 175 13.89 -0.34 -13.48
C LEU A 175 14.71 0.22 -14.65
N GLY A 176 15.52 1.24 -14.40
CA GLY A 176 16.39 1.89 -15.38
C GLY A 176 17.79 1.27 -15.53
N SER A 177 18.08 0.17 -14.83
CA SER A 177 19.43 -0.42 -14.81
C SER A 177 19.79 -1.14 -16.11
N PRO A 178 21.06 -1.03 -16.57
CA PRO A 178 21.54 -1.79 -17.73
C PRO A 178 21.54 -3.31 -17.48
N GLU A 179 21.70 -3.73 -16.22
CA GLU A 179 21.63 -5.13 -15.79
C GLU A 179 20.23 -5.71 -16.06
N ARG A 180 19.18 -5.02 -15.60
CA ARG A 180 17.80 -5.40 -15.90
C ARG A 180 17.52 -5.38 -17.40
N ALA A 181 18.01 -4.37 -18.11
CA ALA A 181 17.84 -4.29 -19.56
C ALA A 181 18.46 -5.49 -20.30
N ALA A 182 19.65 -5.95 -19.86
CA ALA A 182 20.29 -7.14 -20.40
C ALA A 182 19.48 -8.42 -20.12
N LEU A 183 19.02 -8.60 -18.87
CA LEU A 183 18.21 -9.77 -18.47
C LEU A 183 16.86 -9.82 -19.20
N LEU A 184 16.21 -8.68 -19.41
CA LEU A 184 14.99 -8.57 -20.22
C LEU A 184 15.26 -8.79 -21.71
N ALA A 185 16.46 -8.48 -22.19
CA ALA A 185 16.88 -8.77 -23.56
C ALA A 185 17.22 -10.26 -23.78
N GLU A 186 17.58 -11.00 -22.74
CA GLU A 186 17.70 -12.46 -22.77
C GLU A 186 16.33 -13.15 -22.77
N GLY A 187 15.35 -12.59 -22.05
CA GLY A 187 13.99 -13.10 -21.95
C GLY A 187 13.03 -12.64 -23.06
N GLN A 188 13.54 -12.18 -24.21
CA GLN A 188 12.70 -11.65 -25.30
C GLN A 188 11.67 -12.65 -25.84
N GLU A 189 11.92 -13.94 -25.66
CA GLU A 189 11.03 -15.03 -26.07
C GLU A 189 9.80 -15.19 -25.15
N PHE A 190 9.79 -14.53 -23.99
CA PHE A 190 8.72 -14.57 -22.99
C PHE A 190 7.93 -13.23 -22.91
N ARG A 191 7.90 -12.45 -24.00
CA ARG A 191 7.62 -11.00 -23.93
C ARG A 191 6.20 -10.50 -23.66
N ASP A 192 5.20 -11.35 -23.45
CA ASP A 192 3.81 -10.88 -23.24
C ASP A 192 3.52 -10.44 -21.80
N PHE A 193 4.46 -9.83 -21.07
CA PHE A 193 4.19 -9.39 -19.70
C PHE A 193 3.46 -8.04 -19.67
N THR A 194 2.41 -7.94 -18.86
CA THR A 194 1.74 -6.68 -18.54
C THR A 194 2.14 -6.26 -17.12
N VAL A 195 2.97 -5.22 -16.99
CA VAL A 195 3.26 -4.60 -15.68
C VAL A 195 2.07 -3.72 -15.29
N ARG A 196 1.37 -4.06 -14.20
CA ARG A 196 0.37 -3.17 -13.59
C ARG A 196 0.77 -2.86 -12.16
N PRO A 197 1.23 -1.63 -11.85
CA PRO A 197 1.34 -1.20 -10.47
C PRO A 197 -0.05 -1.18 -9.84
N ILE A 198 -0.22 -1.81 -8.68
CA ILE A 198 -1.48 -1.77 -7.93
C ILE A 198 -1.52 -0.45 -7.15
N PRO A 199 -2.52 0.42 -7.38
CA PRO A 199 -2.72 1.58 -6.56
C PRO A 199 -3.28 1.18 -5.19
N SER A 200 -2.74 1.84 -4.15
CA SER A 200 -3.15 1.80 -2.73
C SER A 200 -4.59 1.34 -2.47
N PRO A 201 -4.87 0.53 -1.43
CA PRO A 201 -6.16 -0.10 -1.13
C PRO A 201 -7.36 0.86 -0.90
N TYR A 202 -7.16 2.18 -1.03
CA TYR A 202 -8.19 3.21 -0.89
C TYR A 202 -8.22 4.24 -2.04
N GLY A 203 -7.58 4.01 -3.19
CA GLY A 203 -7.41 5.06 -4.21
C GLY A 203 -7.69 4.65 -5.66
N SER A 204 -8.94 4.31 -6.01
CA SER A 204 -9.29 3.99 -7.41
C SER A 204 -9.66 5.21 -8.28
N TRP A 205 -9.88 6.39 -7.68
CA TRP A 205 -10.37 7.56 -8.45
C TRP A 205 -9.27 8.43 -9.06
N PHE A 206 -8.04 8.35 -8.56
CA PHE A 206 -6.91 9.20 -8.99
C PHE A 206 -5.68 8.40 -9.46
N SER A 207 -5.83 7.09 -9.61
CA SER A 207 -4.77 6.16 -10.03
C SER A 207 -4.90 5.69 -11.49
N ALA A 208 -5.78 6.31 -12.27
CA ALA A 208 -5.94 6.00 -13.68
C ALA A 208 -4.83 6.67 -14.50
N GLY A 209 -3.62 6.13 -14.39
CA GLY A 209 -2.41 6.60 -15.04
C GLY A 209 -1.35 5.51 -15.03
N GLY A 210 -0.84 5.11 -16.20
CA GLY A 210 0.00 3.92 -16.37
C GLY A 210 1.30 3.94 -15.58
N ALA A 211 2.02 2.81 -15.62
CA ALA A 211 3.30 2.61 -14.97
C ALA A 211 4.26 3.81 -15.19
N GLY A 212 4.54 4.56 -14.12
CA GLY A 212 5.51 5.66 -14.12
C GLY A 212 4.96 7.05 -13.74
N GLU A 213 3.65 7.23 -13.51
CA GLU A 213 3.12 8.57 -13.18
C GLU A 213 3.24 8.93 -11.68
N ALA A 214 3.84 10.09 -11.40
CA ALA A 214 4.14 10.55 -10.05
C ALA A 214 2.88 10.70 -9.19
N LYS A 215 2.95 10.20 -7.95
CA LYS A 215 1.85 10.16 -6.99
C LYS A 215 1.34 11.57 -6.67
N VAL A 216 0.06 11.83 -6.98
CA VAL A 216 -0.60 13.08 -6.60
C VAL A 216 -0.58 13.23 -5.07
N PRO A 217 -0.12 14.37 -4.51
CA PRO A 217 -0.14 14.62 -3.07
C PRO A 217 -1.53 14.42 -2.46
N SER A 218 -1.61 13.72 -1.33
CA SER A 218 -2.87 13.33 -0.66
C SER A 218 -3.79 14.52 -0.32
N TRP A 219 -3.22 15.70 -0.04
CA TRP A 219 -4.00 16.92 0.23
C TRP A 219 -4.74 17.45 -1.01
N LYS A 220 -4.20 17.27 -2.22
CA LYS A 220 -4.88 17.66 -3.48
C LYS A 220 -6.06 16.75 -3.76
N THR A 221 -5.88 15.46 -3.51
CA THR A 221 -6.94 14.44 -3.56
C THR A 221 -8.06 14.78 -2.57
N ALA A 222 -7.71 15.06 -1.32
CA ALA A 222 -8.69 15.44 -0.29
C ALA A 222 -9.47 16.71 -0.66
N LEU A 223 -8.80 17.74 -1.17
CA LEU A 223 -9.46 18.99 -1.59
C LEU A 223 -10.38 18.77 -2.80
N SER A 224 -9.97 17.94 -3.76
CA SER A 224 -10.77 17.61 -4.95
C SER A 224 -12.06 16.87 -4.56
N VAL A 225 -11.97 15.92 -3.63
CA VAL A 225 -13.15 15.24 -3.08
C VAL A 225 -14.06 16.23 -2.36
N LEU A 226 -13.50 17.16 -1.57
CA LEU A 226 -14.28 18.17 -0.85
C LEU A 226 -15.06 19.10 -1.82
N VAL A 227 -14.40 19.54 -2.90
CA VAL A 227 -15.00 20.37 -3.97
C VAL A 227 -16.23 19.70 -4.60
N GLY A 228 -16.17 18.38 -4.81
CA GLY A 228 -17.28 17.62 -5.37
C GLY A 228 -18.36 17.27 -4.35
N LEU A 229 -17.94 16.87 -3.15
CA LEU A 229 -18.83 16.32 -2.13
C LEU A 229 -19.71 17.38 -1.48
N TYR A 230 -19.15 18.55 -1.15
CA TYR A 230 -19.89 19.62 -0.48
C TYR A 230 -21.17 20.05 -1.24
N PRO A 231 -21.10 20.48 -2.52
CA PRO A 231 -22.30 20.89 -3.25
C PRO A 231 -23.28 19.72 -3.47
N LEU A 232 -22.76 18.51 -3.67
CA LEU A 232 -23.59 17.31 -3.84
C LEU A 232 -24.46 17.07 -2.61
N VAL A 233 -23.85 17.06 -1.42
CA VAL A 233 -24.56 16.80 -0.16
C VAL A 233 -25.60 17.89 0.08
N VAL A 234 -25.26 19.17 -0.10
CA VAL A 234 -26.22 20.27 0.11
C VAL A 234 -27.42 20.17 -0.83
N VAL A 235 -27.21 19.95 -2.13
CA VAL A 235 -28.29 19.79 -3.11
C VAL A 235 -29.17 18.58 -2.75
N LEU A 236 -28.55 17.47 -2.35
CA LEU A 236 -29.28 16.26 -2.00
C LEU A 236 -30.09 16.45 -0.72
N THR A 237 -29.56 17.15 0.28
CA THR A 237 -30.30 17.49 1.51
C THR A 237 -31.52 18.34 1.19
N ILE A 238 -31.38 19.40 0.38
CA ILE A 238 -32.52 20.25 -0.02
C ILE A 238 -33.54 19.44 -0.83
N THR A 239 -33.08 18.58 -1.73
CA THR A 239 -33.97 17.75 -2.58
C THR A 239 -34.76 16.73 -1.75
N ILE A 240 -34.13 16.11 -0.76
CA ILE A 240 -34.80 15.15 0.13
C ILE A 240 -35.83 15.86 1.01
N ASP A 241 -35.50 17.05 1.52
CA ASP A 241 -36.41 17.84 2.36
C ASP A 241 -37.66 18.26 1.56
N GLU A 242 -37.49 18.73 0.31
CA GLU A 242 -38.62 19.12 -0.54
C GLU A 242 -39.46 17.94 -1.01
N LEU A 243 -38.83 16.82 -1.39
CA LEU A 243 -39.54 15.66 -1.93
C LEU A 243 -40.17 14.81 -0.82
N TRP A 244 -39.63 14.86 0.39
CA TRP A 244 -40.07 14.06 1.52
C TRP A 244 -40.00 14.80 2.88
N PRO A 245 -40.86 15.81 3.10
CA PRO A 245 -40.77 16.69 4.28
C PRO A 245 -40.96 15.97 5.63
N ASP A 246 -41.85 14.96 5.68
CA ASP A 246 -42.16 14.21 6.92
C ASP A 246 -41.29 12.95 7.11
N ALA A 247 -40.16 12.86 6.41
CA ALA A 247 -39.30 11.68 6.48
C ALA A 247 -38.63 11.54 7.86
N PRO A 248 -38.61 10.32 8.45
CA PRO A 248 -37.82 10.06 9.64
C PRO A 248 -36.34 10.32 9.39
N LEU A 249 -35.66 11.01 10.31
CA LEU A 249 -34.24 11.40 10.18
C LEU A 249 -33.33 10.25 9.72
N TRP A 250 -33.50 9.05 10.26
CA TRP A 250 -32.68 7.89 9.90
C TRP A 250 -32.85 7.47 8.43
N ALA A 251 -34.05 7.61 7.87
CA ALA A 251 -34.36 7.24 6.49
C ALA A 251 -33.79 8.27 5.50
N SER A 252 -33.97 9.56 5.80
CA SER A 252 -33.38 10.66 5.02
C SER A 252 -31.84 10.56 4.99
N LEU A 253 -31.23 10.25 6.13
CA LEU A 253 -29.78 10.05 6.21
C LEU A 253 -29.32 8.81 5.43
N LEU A 254 -30.05 7.69 5.51
CA LEU A 254 -29.70 6.48 4.79
C LEU A 254 -29.77 6.68 3.27
N ILE A 255 -30.89 7.22 2.78
CA ILE A 255 -31.10 7.47 1.36
C ILE A 255 -30.14 8.55 0.86
N GLY A 256 -29.95 9.61 1.62
CA GLY A 256 -28.98 10.66 1.34
C GLY A 256 -27.56 10.12 1.21
N ASN A 257 -27.13 9.25 2.11
CA ASN A 257 -25.80 8.63 2.04
C ASN A 257 -25.66 7.69 0.84
N ILE A 258 -26.65 6.84 0.57
CA ILE A 258 -26.63 5.94 -0.59
C ILE A 258 -26.55 6.75 -1.89
N ALA A 259 -27.42 7.75 -2.05
CA ALA A 259 -27.42 8.60 -3.23
C ALA A 259 -26.14 9.43 -3.33
N SER A 260 -25.59 9.92 -2.22
CA SER A 260 -24.29 10.64 -2.20
C SER A 260 -23.17 9.75 -2.69
N VAL A 261 -23.04 8.52 -2.19
CA VAL A 261 -21.97 7.59 -2.62
C VAL A 261 -22.11 7.24 -4.11
N CYS A 262 -23.33 6.97 -4.58
CA CYS A 262 -23.59 6.68 -5.99
C CYS A 262 -23.26 7.88 -6.88
N LEU A 263 -23.78 9.07 -6.58
CA LEU A 263 -23.56 10.27 -7.38
C LEU A 263 -22.09 10.72 -7.33
N LEU A 264 -21.44 10.60 -6.16
CA LEU A 264 -20.03 10.90 -6.02
C LEU A 264 -19.20 10.00 -6.95
N THR A 265 -19.44 8.69 -6.91
CA THR A 265 -18.68 7.69 -7.67
C THR A 265 -18.88 7.83 -9.18
N TRP A 266 -20.13 7.97 -9.62
CA TRP A 266 -20.49 7.85 -11.04
C TRP A 266 -20.64 9.18 -11.78
N VAL A 267 -20.84 10.30 -11.07
CA VAL A 267 -21.13 11.60 -11.70
C VAL A 267 -20.09 12.64 -11.30
N VAL A 268 -19.92 12.89 -10.00
CA VAL A 268 -19.11 14.00 -9.51
C VAL A 268 -17.63 13.74 -9.76
N MET A 269 -17.12 12.57 -9.39
CA MET A 269 -15.70 12.27 -9.54
C MET A 269 -15.23 12.30 -10.99
N PRO A 270 -15.93 11.71 -11.98
CA PRO A 270 -15.57 11.87 -13.40
C PRO A 270 -15.52 13.32 -13.90
N VAL A 271 -16.37 14.19 -13.35
CA VAL A 271 -16.38 15.62 -13.70
C VAL A 271 -15.21 16.34 -13.03
N VAL A 272 -15.01 16.13 -11.72
CA VAL A 272 -13.94 16.75 -10.94
C VAL A 272 -12.57 16.35 -11.50
N THR A 273 -12.35 15.06 -11.78
CA THR A 273 -11.08 14.60 -12.36
C THR A 273 -10.84 15.18 -13.74
N ARG A 274 -11.88 15.35 -14.57
CA ARG A 274 -11.76 16.00 -15.89
C ARG A 274 -11.45 17.48 -15.80
N VAL A 275 -12.07 18.20 -14.87
CA VAL A 275 -11.89 19.65 -14.67
C VAL A 275 -10.55 19.96 -14.02
N LEU A 276 -10.14 19.20 -13.01
CA LEU A 276 -8.90 19.39 -12.27
C LEU A 276 -7.72 18.62 -12.87
N ARG A 277 -7.89 18.01 -14.05
CA ARG A 277 -6.84 17.24 -14.74
C ARG A 277 -5.54 18.03 -14.89
N PHE A 278 -5.62 19.31 -15.25
CA PHE A 278 -4.45 20.20 -15.39
C PHE A 278 -3.66 20.42 -14.09
N TRP A 279 -4.27 20.11 -12.94
CA TRP A 279 -3.70 20.28 -11.61
C TRP A 279 -3.34 18.93 -10.94
N LEU A 280 -4.01 17.86 -11.35
CA LEU A 280 -3.84 16.51 -10.83
C LEU A 280 -2.89 15.65 -11.67
N GLU A 281 -2.57 16.03 -12.92
CA GLU A 281 -1.57 15.33 -13.73
C GLU A 281 -0.13 15.67 -13.26
N PRO A 282 0.73 14.66 -13.04
CA PRO A 282 2.13 14.89 -12.69
C PRO A 282 2.91 15.37 -13.92
N GLY A 283 3.18 16.68 -13.99
CA GLY A 283 4.18 17.24 -14.90
C GLY A 283 5.56 17.31 -14.25
N ASP A 284 6.63 17.12 -15.03
CA ASP A 284 8.06 17.05 -14.63
C ASP A 284 8.60 18.23 -13.81
N ALA A 285 7.79 19.25 -13.56
CA ALA A 285 8.00 20.24 -12.51
C ALA A 285 6.62 20.74 -12.07
N SER A 286 6.12 20.32 -10.91
CA SER A 286 4.98 20.97 -10.28
C SER A 286 5.39 22.38 -9.87
N SER A 287 5.36 23.33 -10.81
CA SER A 287 5.68 24.71 -10.50
C SER A 287 4.69 25.17 -9.42
N GLY A 288 5.19 25.67 -8.28
CA GLY A 288 4.33 26.07 -7.16
C GLY A 288 3.21 27.06 -7.52
N ARG A 289 3.32 27.69 -8.71
CA ARG A 289 2.28 28.52 -9.32
C ARG A 289 1.02 27.72 -9.70
N VAL A 290 1.14 26.53 -10.30
CA VAL A 290 -0.01 25.69 -10.67
C VAL A 290 -0.71 25.17 -9.42
N ASP A 291 0.06 24.84 -8.38
CA ASP A 291 -0.49 24.40 -7.09
C ASP A 291 -1.23 25.52 -6.35
N THR A 292 -0.70 26.73 -6.41
CA THR A 292 -1.38 27.91 -5.85
C THR A 292 -2.66 28.22 -6.62
N ILE A 293 -2.66 28.12 -7.96
CA ILE A 293 -3.86 28.35 -8.78
C ILE A 293 -4.93 27.30 -8.47
N GLY A 294 -4.57 26.01 -8.46
CA GLY A 294 -5.50 24.92 -8.14
C GLY A 294 -6.12 25.05 -6.75
N LEU A 295 -5.32 25.42 -5.76
CA LEU A 295 -5.79 25.72 -4.41
C LEU A 295 -6.77 26.91 -4.40
N VAL A 296 -6.38 28.06 -4.99
CA VAL A 296 -7.21 29.27 -4.99
C VAL A 296 -8.52 29.06 -5.73
N VAL A 297 -8.51 28.35 -6.87
CA VAL A 297 -9.72 28.02 -7.62
C VAL A 297 -10.63 27.09 -6.81
N SER A 298 -10.07 26.07 -6.16
CA SER A 298 -10.85 25.12 -5.36
C SER A 298 -11.48 25.78 -4.13
N VAL A 299 -10.69 26.58 -3.40
CA VAL A 299 -11.17 27.32 -2.23
C VAL A 299 -12.17 28.41 -2.65
N GLY A 300 -11.91 29.11 -3.75
CA GLY A 300 -12.81 30.11 -4.31
C GLY A 300 -14.15 29.52 -4.73
N PHE A 301 -14.13 28.35 -5.39
CA PHE A 301 -15.35 27.62 -5.73
C PHE A 301 -16.14 27.22 -4.47
N LEU A 302 -15.47 26.63 -3.47
CA LEU A 302 -16.12 26.25 -2.21
C LEU A 302 -16.73 27.47 -1.49
N ALA A 303 -16.02 28.60 -1.46
CA ALA A 303 -16.53 29.84 -0.86
C ALA A 303 -17.76 30.38 -1.61
N VAL A 304 -17.72 30.40 -2.95
CA VAL A 304 -18.87 30.81 -3.78
C VAL A 304 -20.05 29.86 -3.58
N ALA A 305 -19.81 28.54 -3.62
CA ALA A 305 -20.84 27.54 -3.37
C ALA A 305 -21.46 27.72 -1.99
N ALA A 306 -20.65 27.91 -0.95
CA ALA A 306 -21.13 28.15 0.41
C ALA A 306 -21.96 29.43 0.50
N VAL A 307 -21.56 30.53 -0.14
CA VAL A 307 -22.35 31.78 -0.17
C VAL A 307 -23.66 31.60 -0.93
N VAL A 308 -23.64 30.93 -2.09
CA VAL A 308 -24.84 30.64 -2.89
C VAL A 308 -25.81 29.77 -2.10
N PHE A 309 -25.33 28.71 -1.47
CA PHE A 309 -26.17 27.83 -0.66
C PHE A 309 -26.66 28.53 0.59
N TRP A 310 -25.82 29.32 1.27
CA TRP A 310 -26.25 30.12 2.41
C TRP A 310 -27.35 31.10 2.00
N LEU A 311 -27.22 31.81 0.88
CA LEU A 311 -28.28 32.67 0.35
C LEU A 311 -29.55 31.87 0.03
N ALA A 312 -29.42 30.70 -0.62
CA ALA A 312 -30.55 29.85 -0.95
C ALA A 312 -31.29 29.36 0.31
N THR A 313 -30.57 28.87 1.32
CA THR A 313 -31.14 28.27 2.54
C THR A 313 -31.49 29.27 3.65
N THR A 314 -31.11 30.55 3.52
CA THR A 314 -31.46 31.57 4.53
C THR A 314 -32.33 32.70 3.99
N VAL A 315 -32.25 33.01 2.69
CA VAL A 315 -32.99 34.13 2.08
C VAL A 315 -34.15 33.64 1.23
N VAL A 316 -34.01 32.49 0.54
CA VAL A 316 -35.01 31.98 -0.41
C VAL A 316 -35.86 30.87 0.18
N TRP A 317 -35.26 30.03 1.02
CA TRP A 317 -35.91 28.91 1.71
C TRP A 317 -35.76 29.10 3.22
N SER A 318 -36.80 29.60 3.89
CA SER A 318 -36.84 29.53 5.35
C SER A 318 -37.13 28.08 5.74
N LEU A 319 -36.10 27.32 6.10
CA LEU A 319 -36.29 26.10 6.88
C LEU A 319 -37.09 26.48 8.15
N PRO A 320 -38.24 25.83 8.43
CA PRO A 320 -38.97 26.03 9.66
C PRO A 320 -38.18 25.57 10.90
#